data_AF-A0A7C4ALJ8-F1
#
_entry.id   AF-A0A7C4ALJ8-F1
#
_cell.length_a   1.000
_cell.length_b   1.000
_cell.length_c   1.000
_cell.angle_alpha   90.00
_cell.angle_beta   90.00
_cell.angle_gamma   90.00
#
_symmetry.space_group_name_H-M   'P 1'
#
loop_
_entity.id
_entity.type
_entity.pdbx_description
1 polymer ?
#
loop_
_entity_poly.entity_id
_entity_poly.type
_entity_poly.pdbx_seq_one_letter_code
_entity_poly.pdbx_strand_id
1 'polypeptide(L)'
;MARKQTWLHALLIGTLITGLAATAAWYLTFSLPRRLGRTPAKEQPPAPSQEYRKQEGRFHLSTPDLNLAAWEQHSPCIICHSAYPHGKDRQVMAIINLHTEFLTCDCCHLKNELHEIVRFGWVQPPGIATTGKPYGTAIDPATGFFAATDDHYSLITPLHEVDGRWVPFFHISEDAVTFARSYLQRKATLSKEEHEQIVAQAHQGTETKQFVRCSQCHSHEGIMDFRALGFDQTRTSQLEKLEVSGMLTNYEVFYFPDLFEKKFR
;
A
#
# COMPACT_ATOMS: atom_id res chain seq x y z
N MET A 1 -24.11 -44.42 -64.34
CA MET A 1 -24.75 -43.50 -63.38
C MET A 1 -24.34 -43.74 -61.91
N ALA A 2 -24.03 -44.96 -61.48
CA ALA A 2 -23.69 -45.28 -60.08
C ALA A 2 -22.50 -44.51 -59.45
N ARG A 3 -21.46 -44.17 -60.24
CA ARG A 3 -20.23 -43.52 -59.74
C ARG A 3 -20.39 -42.05 -59.33
N LYS A 4 -21.43 -41.36 -59.84
CA LYS A 4 -21.73 -39.96 -59.46
C LYS A 4 -22.45 -39.89 -58.12
N GLN A 5 -23.24 -40.92 -57.79
CA GLN A 5 -24.03 -40.98 -56.57
C GLN A 5 -23.15 -41.26 -55.33
N THR A 6 -22.10 -42.07 -55.48
CA THR A 6 -21.13 -42.33 -54.40
C THR A 6 -20.28 -41.11 -54.04
N TRP A 7 -19.92 -40.28 -55.02
CA TRP A 7 -19.15 -39.05 -54.78
C TRP A 7 -19.98 -38.00 -54.05
N LEU A 8 -21.27 -37.84 -54.42
CA LEU A 8 -22.19 -36.94 -53.73
C LEU A 8 -22.39 -37.34 -52.26
N HIS A 9 -22.55 -38.63 -51.96
CA HIS A 9 -22.65 -39.09 -50.57
C HIS A 9 -21.37 -38.84 -49.77
N ALA A 10 -20.20 -39.09 -50.35
CA ALA A 10 -18.92 -38.83 -49.69
C ALA A 10 -18.73 -37.35 -49.37
N LEU A 11 -19.14 -36.45 -50.27
CA LEU A 11 -19.05 -35.01 -50.09
C LEU A 11 -20.01 -34.52 -49.01
N LEU A 12 -21.23 -35.06 -48.98
CA LEU A 12 -22.25 -34.77 -47.94
C LEU A 12 -21.82 -35.25 -46.55
N ILE A 13 -21.21 -36.42 -46.46
CA ILE A 13 -20.67 -36.95 -45.20
C ILE A 13 -19.48 -36.10 -44.74
N GLY A 14 -18.58 -35.72 -45.66
CA GLY A 14 -17.43 -34.87 -45.36
C GLY A 14 -17.83 -33.49 -44.83
N THR A 15 -18.84 -32.85 -45.41
CA THR A 15 -19.34 -31.55 -44.93
C THR A 15 -20.04 -31.65 -43.56
N LEU A 16 -20.77 -32.74 -43.31
CA LEU A 16 -21.38 -33.00 -41.99
C LEU A 16 -20.33 -33.18 -40.89
N ILE A 17 -19.29 -33.98 -41.15
CA ILE A 17 -18.22 -34.23 -40.17
C ILE A 17 -17.44 -32.95 -39.87
N THR A 18 -17.06 -32.20 -40.90
CA THR A 18 -16.32 -30.94 -40.72
C THR A 18 -17.15 -29.87 -40.01
N GLY A 19 -18.45 -29.79 -40.29
CA GLY A 19 -19.39 -28.92 -39.57
C GLY A 19 -19.47 -29.27 -38.08
N LEU A 20 -19.66 -30.55 -37.74
CA LEU A 20 -19.72 -31.01 -36.35
C LEU A 20 -18.42 -30.74 -35.59
N ALA A 21 -17.27 -31.01 -36.21
CA ALA A 21 -15.96 -30.76 -35.61
C ALA A 21 -15.73 -29.27 -35.33
N ALA A 22 -16.07 -28.39 -36.29
CA ALA A 22 -15.97 -26.94 -36.11
C ALA A 22 -16.89 -26.43 -34.99
N THR A 23 -18.11 -26.98 -34.90
CA THR A 23 -19.09 -26.59 -33.87
C THR A 23 -18.62 -27.01 -32.48
N ALA A 24 -18.08 -28.23 -32.35
CA ALA A 24 -17.51 -28.73 -31.10
C ALA A 24 -16.28 -27.91 -30.67
N ALA A 25 -15.37 -27.61 -31.60
CA ALA A 25 -14.20 -26.78 -31.33
C ALA A 25 -14.59 -25.37 -30.88
N TRP A 26 -15.57 -24.74 -31.54
CA TRP A 26 -16.10 -23.43 -31.13
C TRP A 26 -16.73 -23.49 -29.73
N TYR A 27 -17.52 -24.52 -29.44
CA TYR A 27 -18.16 -24.69 -28.14
C TYR A 27 -17.13 -24.85 -27.01
N LEU A 28 -16.12 -25.69 -27.20
CA LEU A 28 -15.06 -25.92 -26.21
C LEU A 28 -14.17 -24.70 -25.99
N THR A 29 -13.89 -23.93 -27.05
CA THR A 29 -12.96 -22.78 -26.97
C THR A 29 -13.64 -21.53 -26.42
N PHE A 30 -14.89 -21.25 -26.81
CA PHE A 30 -15.53 -19.97 -26.51
C PHE A 30 -16.72 -20.07 -25.55
N SER A 31 -17.49 -21.16 -25.60
CA SER A 31 -18.73 -21.29 -24.82
C SER A 31 -18.50 -21.94 -23.45
N LEU A 32 -17.69 -23.00 -23.40
CA LEU A 32 -17.42 -23.73 -22.16
C LEU A 32 -16.68 -22.86 -21.11
N PRO A 33 -15.63 -22.09 -21.46
CA PRO A 33 -14.95 -21.23 -20.49
C PRO A 33 -15.86 -20.10 -19.97
N ARG A 34 -16.79 -19.58 -20.79
CA ARG A 34 -17.78 -18.59 -20.33
C ARG A 34 -18.80 -19.17 -19.35
N ARG A 35 -19.14 -20.46 -19.48
CA ARG A 35 -20.03 -21.14 -18.52
C ARG A 35 -19.30 -21.49 -17.22
N LEU A 36 -18.05 -21.91 -17.31
CA LEU A 36 -17.21 -22.23 -16.15
C LEU A 36 -16.69 -20.96 -15.45
N GLY A 37 -16.58 -19.83 -16.15
CA GLY A 37 -16.18 -18.52 -15.64
C GLY A 37 -17.33 -17.68 -15.06
N ARG A 38 -18.56 -18.21 -14.96
CA ARG A 38 -19.60 -17.59 -14.12
C ARG A 38 -19.28 -17.90 -12.66
N THR A 39 -18.44 -17.06 -12.04
CA THR A 39 -18.47 -16.88 -10.59
C THR A 39 -19.92 -16.61 -10.16
N PRO A 40 -20.42 -17.22 -9.08
CA PRO A 40 -21.72 -16.86 -8.54
C PRO A 40 -21.77 -15.35 -8.33
N ALA A 41 -22.91 -14.73 -8.64
CA ALA A 41 -23.12 -13.31 -8.45
C ALA A 41 -22.68 -12.95 -7.03
N LYS A 42 -21.67 -12.10 -6.92
CA LYS A 42 -21.15 -11.60 -5.65
C LYS A 42 -22.32 -10.93 -4.96
N GLU A 43 -22.89 -11.60 -3.96
CA GLU A 43 -23.89 -11.01 -3.08
C GLU A 43 -23.22 -9.78 -2.49
N GLN A 44 -23.69 -8.59 -2.88
CA GLN A 44 -23.17 -7.36 -2.31
C GLN A 44 -23.57 -7.36 -0.84
N PRO A 45 -22.61 -7.41 0.11
CA PRO A 45 -22.97 -7.33 1.51
C PRO A 45 -23.72 -6.01 1.74
N PRO A 46 -24.70 -6.00 2.66
CA PRO A 46 -25.46 -4.80 2.98
C PRO A 46 -24.49 -3.65 3.30
N ALA A 47 -24.85 -2.45 2.86
CA ALA A 47 -24.04 -1.27 3.13
C ALA A 47 -23.78 -1.15 4.64
N PRO A 48 -22.52 -1.14 5.08
CA PRO A 48 -22.21 -1.16 6.49
C PRO A 48 -22.72 0.12 7.18
N SER A 49 -23.18 -0.04 8.42
CA SER A 49 -23.66 1.05 9.27
C SER A 49 -22.58 2.12 9.47
N GLN A 50 -22.97 3.35 9.81
CA GLN A 50 -22.01 4.43 10.11
C GLN A 50 -21.06 4.06 11.26
N GLU A 51 -21.53 3.27 12.23
CA GLU A 51 -20.71 2.71 13.32
C GLU A 51 -19.63 1.76 12.78
N TYR A 52 -20.00 0.87 11.86
CA TYR A 52 -19.10 -0.10 11.23
C TYR A 52 -18.04 0.59 10.36
N ARG A 53 -18.37 1.71 9.70
CA ARG A 53 -17.37 2.52 8.95
C ARG A 53 -16.29 3.15 9.83
N LYS A 54 -16.57 3.41 11.11
CA LYS A 54 -15.56 3.91 12.06
C LYS A 54 -14.60 2.83 12.52
N GLN A 55 -15.01 1.56 12.50
CA GLN A 55 -14.21 0.42 13.00
C GLN A 55 -13.54 -0.40 11.89
N GLU A 56 -14.14 -0.55 10.70
CA GLU A 56 -13.62 -1.42 9.62
C GLU A 56 -12.70 -0.76 8.58
N GLY A 57 -12.23 0.47 8.80
CA GLY A 57 -11.18 1.04 7.95
C GLY A 57 -9.79 0.44 8.16
N ARG A 58 -9.61 -0.42 9.18
CA ARG A 58 -8.32 -0.78 9.78
C ARG A 58 -8.06 -2.28 9.72
N PHE A 59 -8.01 -2.84 8.51
CA PHE A 59 -7.57 -4.22 8.29
C PHE A 59 -6.18 -4.41 8.95
N HIS A 60 -6.02 -5.45 9.78
CA HIS A 60 -4.81 -5.83 10.55
C HIS A 60 -4.47 -5.09 11.86
N LEU A 61 -5.25 -4.11 12.33
CA LEU A 61 -4.98 -3.50 13.64
C LEU A 61 -5.65 -4.28 14.77
N SER A 62 -4.95 -5.31 15.27
CA SER A 62 -5.35 -6.06 16.48
C SER A 62 -5.04 -5.33 17.79
N THR A 63 -4.33 -4.20 17.70
CA THR A 63 -3.89 -3.37 18.81
C THR A 63 -4.29 -1.90 18.57
N PRO A 64 -4.38 -1.08 19.63
CA PRO A 64 -4.51 0.37 19.48
C PRO A 64 -3.39 0.91 18.59
N ASP A 65 -3.75 1.78 17.65
CA ASP A 65 -2.76 2.46 16.81
C ASP A 65 -2.13 3.61 17.62
N LEU A 66 -1.07 3.25 18.35
CA LEU A 66 -0.31 4.17 19.20
C LEU A 66 0.33 5.30 18.39
N ASN A 67 0.76 4.99 17.16
CA ASN A 67 1.32 5.97 16.24
C ASN A 67 0.27 7.00 15.82
N LEU A 68 -0.92 6.56 15.42
CA LEU A 68 -1.99 7.49 15.07
C LEU A 68 -2.31 8.44 16.22
N ALA A 69 -2.50 7.91 17.43
CA ALA A 69 -2.81 8.74 18.60
C ALA A 69 -1.70 9.76 18.91
N ALA A 70 -0.44 9.36 18.72
CA ALA A 70 0.71 10.23 18.95
C ALA A 70 0.94 11.26 17.83
N TRP A 71 0.46 11.00 16.61
CA TRP A 71 0.76 11.82 15.43
C TRP A 71 -0.43 12.61 14.87
N GLU A 72 -1.67 12.25 15.21
CA GLU A 72 -2.88 12.85 14.61
C GLU A 72 -2.97 14.38 14.79
N GLN A 73 -2.39 14.91 15.87
CA GLN A 73 -2.34 16.35 16.15
C GLN A 73 -1.03 17.03 15.74
N HIS A 74 -0.04 16.27 15.27
CA HIS A 74 1.32 16.72 15.05
C HIS A 74 1.80 16.55 13.59
N SER A 75 1.08 15.77 12.79
CA SER A 75 1.34 15.65 11.36
C SER A 75 0.41 16.57 10.56
N PRO A 76 0.93 17.55 9.79
CA PRO A 76 0.10 18.38 8.92
C PRO A 76 -0.64 17.54 7.86
N CYS A 77 -0.03 16.43 7.41
CA CYS A 77 -0.65 15.48 6.51
C CYS A 77 -1.88 14.81 7.15
N ILE A 78 -1.75 14.26 8.36
CA ILE A 78 -2.87 13.58 9.06
C ILE A 78 -3.96 14.56 9.51
N ILE A 79 -3.61 15.82 9.76
CA ILE A 79 -4.63 16.83 10.07
C ILE A 79 -5.57 17.02 8.88
N CYS A 80 -5.04 17.07 7.66
CA CYS A 80 -5.84 17.30 6.44
C CYS A 80 -6.32 16.02 5.74
N HIS A 81 -5.64 14.89 5.93
CA HIS A 81 -5.88 13.61 5.28
C HIS A 81 -6.06 12.48 6.31
N SER A 82 -6.52 11.31 5.90
CA SER A 82 -6.47 10.14 6.79
C SER A 82 -5.03 9.68 6.99
N ALA A 83 -4.73 9.13 8.17
CA ALA A 83 -3.43 8.53 8.44
C ALA A 83 -3.15 7.28 7.59
N TYR A 84 -4.21 6.60 7.13
CA TYR A 84 -4.07 5.46 6.24
C TYR A 84 -4.15 5.90 4.78
N PRO A 85 -3.19 5.46 3.94
CA PRO A 85 -3.25 5.66 2.50
C PRO A 85 -4.54 5.12 1.90
N HIS A 86 -5.00 5.79 0.85
CA HIS A 86 -6.18 5.38 0.08
C HIS A 86 -5.80 5.09 -1.38
N GLY A 87 -6.41 4.05 -1.96
CA GLY A 87 -6.13 3.61 -3.32
C GLY A 87 -7.29 2.85 -3.94
N LYS A 88 -7.18 2.54 -5.23
CA LYS A 88 -8.17 1.68 -5.91
C LYS A 88 -7.89 0.20 -5.69
N ASP A 89 -6.63 -0.17 -5.51
CA ASP A 89 -6.20 -1.53 -5.25
C ASP A 89 -6.16 -1.82 -3.75
N ARG A 90 -7.06 -2.68 -3.29
CA ARG A 90 -7.20 -3.03 -1.88
C ARG A 90 -6.03 -3.84 -1.33
N GLN A 91 -5.36 -4.65 -2.16
CA GLN A 91 -4.22 -5.47 -1.73
C GLN A 91 -2.99 -4.58 -1.50
N VAL A 92 -2.73 -3.67 -2.45
CA VAL A 92 -1.67 -2.68 -2.29
C VAL A 92 -1.96 -1.79 -1.09
N MET A 93 -3.20 -1.30 -0.93
CA MET A 93 -3.58 -0.52 0.26
C MET A 93 -3.31 -1.24 1.57
N ALA A 94 -3.67 -2.51 1.70
CA ALA A 94 -3.46 -3.26 2.94
C ALA A 94 -1.97 -3.30 3.33
N ILE A 95 -1.08 -3.38 2.34
CA ILE A 95 0.37 -3.41 2.58
C ILE A 95 0.91 -2.02 2.87
N ILE A 96 0.49 -0.98 2.16
CA ILE A 96 0.94 0.39 2.47
C ILE A 96 0.38 0.86 3.82
N ASN A 97 -0.77 0.37 4.27
CA ASN A 97 -1.26 0.62 5.62
C ASN A 97 -0.33 0.07 6.71
N LEU A 98 0.42 -1.00 6.47
CA LEU A 98 1.45 -1.46 7.41
C LEU A 98 2.59 -0.45 7.53
N HIS A 99 2.88 0.30 6.46
CA HIS A 99 3.99 1.25 6.47
C HIS A 99 3.72 2.45 7.38
N THR A 100 2.46 2.77 7.69
CA THR A 100 2.12 3.90 8.56
C THR A 100 2.55 3.68 10.01
N GLU A 101 2.92 2.45 10.38
CA GLU A 101 3.53 2.15 11.68
C GLU A 101 5.01 2.52 11.75
N PHE A 102 5.69 2.67 10.60
CA PHE A 102 7.13 2.88 10.53
C PHE A 102 7.53 4.15 9.79
N LEU A 103 6.69 4.66 8.89
CA LEU A 103 7.02 5.74 7.97
C LEU A 103 6.06 6.92 8.13
N THR A 104 6.60 8.13 7.99
CA THR A 104 5.78 9.32 7.70
C THR A 104 5.25 9.30 6.27
N CYS A 105 4.17 10.04 5.99
CA CYS A 105 3.57 10.15 4.65
C CYS A 105 4.59 10.59 3.59
N ASP A 106 5.56 11.41 4.02
CA ASP A 106 6.58 12.02 3.18
C ASP A 106 7.55 11.00 2.59
N CYS A 107 7.72 9.84 3.23
CA CYS A 107 8.54 8.75 2.70
C CYS A 107 7.99 8.22 1.36
N CYS A 108 6.66 8.16 1.21
CA CYS A 108 6.02 7.67 -0.02
C CYS A 108 5.78 8.78 -1.04
N HIS A 109 5.58 10.01 -0.54
CA HIS A 109 5.29 11.19 -1.33
C HIS A 109 6.52 12.11 -1.54
N LEU A 110 7.72 11.57 -1.39
CA LEU A 110 8.94 12.30 -1.67
C LEU A 110 9.05 12.58 -3.17
N LYS A 111 9.33 13.84 -3.54
CA LYS A 111 9.61 14.18 -4.93
C LYS A 111 10.98 13.64 -5.34
N ASN A 112 10.98 12.63 -6.23
CA ASN A 112 12.19 11.94 -6.69
C ASN A 112 13.28 12.88 -7.24
N GLU A 113 12.91 14.02 -7.82
CA GLU A 113 13.85 15.01 -8.38
C GLU A 113 14.73 15.70 -7.31
N LEU A 114 14.40 15.59 -6.03
CA LEU A 114 15.19 16.09 -4.89
C LEU A 114 16.37 15.15 -4.57
N HIS A 115 17.10 14.66 -5.57
CA HIS A 115 18.32 13.84 -5.42
C HIS A 115 19.46 14.55 -4.65
N GLU A 116 19.26 15.79 -4.20
CA GLU A 116 20.11 16.46 -3.21
C GLU A 116 19.96 15.78 -1.84
N ILE A 117 20.75 14.73 -1.64
CA ILE A 117 21.07 14.07 -0.36
C ILE A 117 19.88 13.98 0.61
N VAL A 118 18.82 13.28 0.23
CA VAL A 118 17.79 12.89 1.20
C VAL A 118 18.39 11.83 2.12
N ARG A 119 18.47 12.15 3.42
CA ARG A 119 18.74 11.14 4.45
C ARG A 119 17.44 10.74 5.11
N PHE A 120 17.36 9.52 5.60
CA PHE A 120 16.23 9.08 6.42
C PHE A 120 16.67 8.99 7.87
N GLY A 121 15.79 9.38 8.78
CA GLY A 121 16.02 9.27 10.22
C GLY A 121 14.73 9.08 10.98
N TRP A 122 14.87 8.60 12.22
CA TRP A 122 13.75 8.45 13.13
C TRP A 122 13.40 9.79 13.79
N VAL A 123 12.14 10.18 13.70
CA VAL A 123 11.61 11.39 14.31
C VAL A 123 10.53 11.00 15.31
N GLN A 124 10.65 11.53 16.54
CA GLN A 124 9.66 11.34 17.59
C GLN A 124 8.54 12.39 17.50
N PRO A 125 7.32 12.05 17.89
CA PRO A 125 6.26 13.04 18.03
C PRO A 125 6.56 14.01 19.19
N PRO A 126 6.15 15.29 19.08
CA PRO A 126 6.36 16.27 20.14
C PRO A 126 5.80 15.83 21.50
N GLY A 127 6.57 16.03 22.57
CA GLY A 127 6.14 15.73 23.94
C GLY A 127 6.24 14.26 24.35
N ILE A 128 6.71 13.38 23.46
CA ILE A 128 7.00 11.98 23.77
C ILE A 128 8.51 11.77 23.77
N ALA A 129 9.02 11.24 24.88
CA ALA A 129 10.41 10.84 25.01
C ALA A 129 10.50 9.33 25.21
N THR A 130 11.35 8.69 24.42
CA THR A 130 11.63 7.25 24.49
C THR A 130 13.12 7.03 24.73
N THR A 131 13.48 5.87 25.28
CA THR A 131 14.87 5.53 25.63
C THR A 131 15.41 4.33 24.85
N GLY A 132 14.52 3.46 24.39
CA GLY A 132 14.83 2.28 23.59
C GLY A 132 15.06 2.59 22.13
N LYS A 133 15.35 1.53 21.36
CA LYS A 133 15.45 1.62 19.91
C LYS A 133 14.04 1.69 19.30
N PRO A 134 13.87 2.36 18.15
CA PRO A 134 12.59 2.36 17.45
C PRO A 134 12.06 0.94 17.19
N TYR A 135 10.75 0.77 17.31
CA TYR A 135 10.07 -0.50 17.11
C TYR A 135 10.33 -1.09 15.73
N GLY A 136 10.45 -2.42 15.68
CA GLY A 136 10.70 -3.16 14.43
C GLY A 136 12.14 -3.14 13.92
N THR A 137 13.06 -2.46 14.61
CA THR A 137 14.50 -2.43 14.24
C THR A 137 15.24 -3.73 14.51
N ALA A 138 14.78 -4.52 15.48
CA ALA A 138 15.41 -5.77 15.88
C ALA A 138 14.40 -6.91 16.07
N ILE A 139 14.85 -8.14 15.86
CA ILE A 139 14.09 -9.36 16.15
C ILE A 139 14.63 -10.00 17.43
N ASP A 140 13.74 -10.37 18.35
CA ASP A 140 14.09 -11.19 19.51
C ASP A 140 14.34 -12.64 19.05
N PRO A 141 15.57 -13.17 19.18
CA PRO A 141 15.90 -14.51 18.70
C PRO A 141 15.17 -15.62 19.46
N ALA A 142 14.69 -15.38 20.69
CA ALA A 142 13.99 -16.38 21.47
C ALA A 142 12.54 -16.58 20.99
N THR A 143 11.90 -15.52 20.52
CA THR A 143 10.47 -15.51 20.19
C THR A 143 10.20 -15.40 18.69
N GLY A 144 11.15 -14.89 17.92
CA GLY A 144 11.00 -14.60 16.49
C GLY A 144 10.14 -13.37 16.19
N PHE A 145 9.69 -12.64 17.21
CA PHE A 145 8.95 -11.38 17.07
C PHE A 145 9.89 -10.17 17.16
N PHE A 146 9.37 -8.98 16.89
CA PHE A 146 10.13 -7.76 17.13
C PHE A 146 10.49 -7.62 18.61
N ALA A 147 11.73 -7.21 18.87
CA ALA A 147 12.21 -6.97 20.22
C ALA A 147 11.33 -5.90 20.91
N ALA A 148 11.04 -6.10 22.19
CA ALA A 148 10.27 -5.15 22.98
C ALA A 148 11.03 -3.82 23.11
N THR A 149 10.30 -2.71 23.05
CA THR A 149 10.82 -1.35 23.21
C THR A 149 9.76 -0.43 23.79
N ASP A 150 10.16 0.70 24.38
CA ASP A 150 9.26 1.80 24.73
C ASP A 150 9.04 2.75 23.54
N ASP A 151 9.84 2.64 22.47
CA ASP A 151 9.74 3.48 21.28
C ASP A 151 8.86 2.89 20.17
N HIS A 152 7.55 3.00 20.37
CA HIS A 152 6.54 2.65 19.37
C HIS A 152 6.05 3.86 18.56
N TYR A 153 6.66 5.03 18.75
CA TYR A 153 6.13 6.31 18.27
C TYR A 153 7.03 6.96 17.22
N SER A 154 8.32 6.65 17.22
CA SER A 154 9.25 7.17 16.24
C SER A 154 8.90 6.68 14.83
N LEU A 155 8.85 7.60 13.87
CA LEU A 155 8.63 7.29 12.47
C LEU A 155 9.85 7.69 11.62
N ILE A 156 10.18 6.84 10.65
CA ILE A 156 11.20 7.13 9.64
C ILE A 156 10.67 8.28 8.77
N THR A 157 11.51 9.30 8.63
CA THR A 157 11.17 10.57 7.99
C THR A 157 12.31 11.00 7.07
N PRO A 158 12.01 11.50 5.85
CA PRO A 158 13.02 12.10 5.00
C PRO A 158 13.51 13.42 5.61
N LEU A 159 14.82 13.60 5.64
CA LEU A 159 15.54 14.73 6.20
C LEU A 159 16.38 15.42 5.12
N HIS A 160 16.45 16.75 5.19
CA HIS A 160 17.41 17.56 4.44
C HIS A 160 18.31 18.35 5.38
N GLU A 161 19.43 18.83 4.86
CA GLU A 161 20.38 19.63 5.61
C GLU A 161 20.02 21.12 5.51
N VAL A 162 19.84 21.76 6.67
CA VAL A 162 19.69 23.22 6.83
C VAL A 162 20.73 23.68 7.84
N ASP A 163 21.64 24.56 7.43
CA ASP A 163 22.68 25.13 8.29
C ASP A 163 23.48 24.06 9.08
N GLY A 164 23.81 22.94 8.44
CA GLY A 164 24.56 21.83 9.06
C GLY A 164 23.72 20.91 9.95
N ARG A 165 22.39 21.07 9.98
CA ARG A 165 21.46 20.24 10.76
C ARG A 165 20.52 19.47 9.85
N TRP A 166 20.30 18.21 10.17
CA TRP A 166 19.33 17.36 9.47
C TRP A 166 17.93 17.59 10.06
N VAL A 167 17.01 18.11 9.25
CA VAL A 167 15.64 18.44 9.64
C VAL A 167 14.63 17.80 8.68
N PRO A 168 13.40 17.46 9.11
CA PRO A 168 12.38 16.90 8.24
C PRO A 168 12.06 17.76 7.00
N PHE A 169 11.87 17.13 5.84
CA PHE A 169 11.51 17.80 4.57
C PHE A 169 10.22 18.60 4.64
N PHE A 170 9.18 17.96 5.15
CA PHE A 170 7.92 18.63 5.39
C PHE A 170 7.94 18.92 6.86
N HIS A 171 7.87 20.21 7.17
CA HIS A 171 8.07 20.67 8.52
C HIS A 171 7.01 20.02 9.42
N ILE A 172 7.34 18.91 10.09
CA ILE A 172 6.71 18.47 11.32
C ILE A 172 7.08 19.53 12.36
N SER A 173 6.45 20.69 12.18
CA SER A 173 6.69 21.92 12.89
C SER A 173 5.35 22.47 13.33
N GLU A 174 5.41 23.25 14.38
CA GLU A 174 4.26 23.96 14.89
C GLU A 174 3.63 24.88 13.83
N ASP A 175 4.45 25.48 12.95
CA ASP A 175 3.99 26.34 11.86
C ASP A 175 3.17 25.59 10.80
N ALA A 176 3.65 24.43 10.33
CA ALA A 176 2.91 23.65 9.34
C ALA A 176 1.62 23.04 9.92
N VAL A 177 1.65 22.60 11.18
CA VAL A 177 0.47 22.14 11.91
C VAL A 177 -0.55 23.27 12.05
N THR A 178 -0.09 24.47 12.42
CA THR A 178 -0.93 25.67 12.54
C THR A 178 -1.53 26.06 11.19
N PHE A 179 -0.72 26.01 10.12
CA PHE A 179 -1.16 26.26 8.75
C PHE A 179 -2.27 25.28 8.33
N ALA A 180 -2.06 23.97 8.54
CA ALA A 180 -3.05 22.93 8.21
C ALA A 180 -4.37 23.14 8.94
N ARG A 181 -4.33 23.45 10.25
CA ARG A 181 -5.53 23.74 11.05
C ARG A 181 -6.25 25.01 10.58
N SER A 182 -5.50 26.08 10.30
CA SER A 182 -6.05 27.35 9.79
C SER A 182 -6.76 27.16 8.45
N TYR A 183 -6.16 26.36 7.55
CA TYR A 183 -6.77 25.99 6.29
C TYR A 183 -8.10 25.26 6.51
N LEU A 184 -8.16 24.25 7.38
CA LEU A 184 -9.41 23.52 7.64
C LEU A 184 -10.53 24.41 8.20
N GLN A 185 -10.21 25.37 9.06
CA GLN A 185 -11.19 26.31 9.62
C GLN A 185 -11.81 27.22 8.55
N ARG A 186 -11.03 27.60 7.53
CA ARG A 186 -11.45 28.55 6.49
C ARG A 186 -11.85 27.89 5.18
N LYS A 187 -11.61 26.58 5.01
CA LYS A 187 -11.78 25.86 3.74
C LYS A 187 -13.15 26.09 3.07
N ALA A 188 -14.22 26.18 3.86
CA ALA A 188 -15.58 26.38 3.36
C ALA A 188 -15.84 27.79 2.80
N THR A 189 -15.01 28.78 3.14
CA THR A 189 -15.19 30.18 2.75
C THR A 189 -14.22 30.65 1.68
N LEU A 190 -13.26 29.81 1.27
CA LEU A 190 -12.26 30.16 0.27
C LEU A 190 -12.85 30.21 -1.14
N SER A 191 -12.38 31.15 -1.95
CA SER A 191 -12.56 31.08 -3.40
C SER A 191 -11.83 29.86 -3.96
N LYS A 192 -12.17 29.47 -5.20
CA LYS A 192 -11.50 28.38 -5.88
C LYS A 192 -10.00 28.67 -6.07
N GLU A 193 -9.68 29.91 -6.47
CA GLU A 193 -8.31 30.36 -6.70
C GLU A 193 -7.50 30.39 -5.40
N GLU A 194 -8.08 30.89 -4.30
CA GLU A 194 -7.44 30.88 -2.98
C GLU A 194 -7.18 29.44 -2.50
N HIS A 195 -8.16 28.56 -2.69
CA HIS A 195 -8.03 27.14 -2.36
C HIS A 195 -6.88 26.49 -3.14
N GLU A 196 -6.80 26.70 -4.45
CA GLU A 196 -5.74 26.15 -5.30
C GLU A 196 -4.35 26.66 -4.89
N GLN A 197 -4.21 27.95 -4.55
CA GLN A 197 -2.96 28.53 -4.07
C GLN A 197 -2.51 27.93 -2.73
N ILE A 198 -3.44 27.84 -1.76
CA ILE A 198 -3.15 27.26 -0.44
C ILE A 198 -2.77 25.78 -0.57
N VAL A 199 -3.50 25.01 -1.40
CA VAL A 199 -3.18 23.60 -1.65
C VAL A 199 -1.81 23.45 -2.32
N ALA A 200 -1.46 24.30 -3.27
CA ALA A 200 -0.14 24.28 -3.91
C ALA A 200 0.99 24.56 -2.91
N GLN A 201 0.79 25.53 -2.01
CA GLN A 201 1.73 25.83 -0.94
C GLN A 201 1.86 24.65 0.06
N ALA A 202 0.74 24.05 0.46
CA ALA A 202 0.70 22.95 1.41
C ALA A 202 1.47 21.70 0.94
N HIS A 203 1.50 21.48 -0.38
CA HIS A 203 2.13 20.30 -1.01
C HIS A 203 3.46 20.65 -1.69
N GLN A 204 4.05 21.82 -1.39
CA GLN A 204 5.34 22.18 -1.96
C GLN A 204 6.42 21.18 -1.52
N GLY A 205 7.07 20.54 -2.50
CA GLY A 205 8.07 19.49 -2.25
C GLY A 205 7.50 18.08 -2.22
N THR A 206 6.18 17.93 -2.09
CA THR A 206 5.46 16.64 -2.07
C THR A 206 5.15 16.19 -3.49
N GLU A 207 5.45 14.95 -3.82
CA GLU A 207 4.95 14.30 -5.02
C GLU A 207 3.51 13.83 -4.80
N THR A 208 2.58 14.42 -5.57
CA THR A 208 1.13 14.20 -5.42
C THR A 208 0.55 13.32 -6.54
N LYS A 209 1.32 13.05 -7.60
CA LYS A 209 0.86 12.29 -8.77
C LYS A 209 1.52 10.93 -8.87
N GLN A 210 2.79 10.85 -8.51
CA GLN A 210 3.54 9.60 -8.45
C GLN A 210 3.85 9.24 -7.00
N PHE A 211 4.32 8.03 -6.76
CA PHE A 211 4.72 7.60 -5.44
C PHE A 211 5.95 6.72 -5.57
N VAL A 212 6.74 6.67 -4.52
CA VAL A 212 7.92 5.81 -4.45
C VAL A 212 7.47 4.35 -4.60
N ARG A 213 8.11 3.62 -5.52
CA ARG A 213 7.84 2.21 -5.75
C ARG A 213 8.51 1.35 -4.69
N CYS A 214 7.95 0.18 -4.38
CA CYS A 214 8.50 -0.72 -3.36
C CYS A 214 9.99 -1.02 -3.60
N SER A 215 10.41 -1.26 -4.84
CA SER A 215 11.82 -1.55 -5.19
C SER A 215 12.78 -0.37 -5.00
N GLN A 216 12.27 0.87 -4.96
CA GLN A 216 13.10 2.04 -4.69
C GLN A 216 13.49 2.11 -3.22
N CYS A 217 12.65 1.62 -2.29
CA CYS A 217 12.99 1.54 -0.86
C CYS A 217 13.61 0.19 -0.48
N HIS A 218 13.01 -0.90 -0.96
CA HIS A 218 13.35 -2.26 -0.60
C HIS A 218 14.29 -2.88 -1.64
N SER A 219 15.49 -2.30 -1.74
CA SER A 219 16.59 -2.92 -2.45
C SER A 219 17.90 -2.56 -1.78
N HIS A 220 18.95 -3.33 -2.06
CA HIS A 220 20.28 -3.09 -1.49
C HIS A 220 20.84 -1.71 -1.84
N GLU A 221 20.49 -1.20 -3.02
CA GLU A 221 20.87 0.13 -3.53
C GLU A 221 19.68 1.10 -3.48
N GLY A 222 18.69 0.80 -2.63
CA GLY A 222 17.50 1.62 -2.47
C GLY A 222 17.80 2.95 -1.78
N ILE A 223 16.80 3.83 -1.78
CA ILE A 223 16.88 5.13 -1.11
C ILE A 223 16.93 5.01 0.42
N MET A 224 16.57 3.83 0.96
CA MET A 224 16.56 3.56 2.40
C MET A 224 17.82 2.79 2.81
N ASP A 225 18.69 3.43 3.58
CA ASP A 225 19.79 2.74 4.25
C ASP A 225 19.30 2.17 5.60
N PHE A 226 18.79 0.94 5.57
CA PHE A 226 18.29 0.26 6.77
C PHE A 226 19.38 0.08 7.84
N ARG A 227 20.65 -0.09 7.45
CA ARG A 227 21.74 -0.24 8.43
C ARG A 227 21.99 1.08 9.15
N ALA A 228 22.04 2.19 8.41
CA ALA A 228 22.16 3.52 9.01
C ALA A 228 20.96 3.89 9.89
N LEU A 229 19.76 3.38 9.57
CA LEU A 229 18.56 3.50 10.39
C LEU A 229 18.55 2.60 11.64
N GLY A 230 19.60 1.80 11.86
CA GLY A 230 19.78 1.00 13.07
C GLY A 230 19.08 -0.35 13.06
N PHE A 231 18.59 -0.81 11.90
CA PHE A 231 18.06 -2.17 11.76
C PHE A 231 19.19 -3.20 11.90
N ASP A 232 18.91 -4.32 12.58
CA ASP A 232 19.86 -5.41 12.66
C ASP A 232 20.10 -6.08 11.28
N GLN A 233 21.13 -6.93 11.17
CA GLN A 233 21.51 -7.55 9.90
C GLN A 233 20.40 -8.47 9.34
N THR A 234 19.72 -9.21 10.21
CA THR A 234 18.63 -10.11 9.82
C THR A 234 17.48 -9.29 9.24
N ARG A 235 17.10 -8.22 9.92
CA ARG A 235 15.99 -7.34 9.56
C ARG A 235 16.30 -6.53 8.30
N THR A 236 17.52 -5.99 8.20
CA THR A 236 18.04 -5.36 6.97
C THR A 236 17.86 -6.31 5.78
N SER A 237 18.32 -7.56 5.92
CA SER A 237 18.23 -8.54 4.84
C SER A 237 16.80 -8.86 4.43
N GLN A 238 15.86 -8.92 5.39
CA GLN A 238 14.44 -9.12 5.12
C GLN A 238 13.81 -7.94 4.40
N LEU A 239 14.14 -6.72 4.83
CA LEU A 239 13.62 -5.48 4.25
C LEU A 239 14.17 -5.27 2.83
N GLU A 240 15.43 -5.60 2.55
CA GLU A 240 16.01 -5.43 1.22
C GLU A 240 15.52 -6.47 0.19
N LYS A 241 15.14 -7.69 0.61
CA LYS A 241 14.78 -8.79 -0.32
C LYS A 241 13.32 -8.80 -0.76
N LEU A 242 12.46 -8.02 -0.09
CA LEU A 242 11.05 -7.81 -0.45
C LEU A 242 10.30 -9.10 -0.85
N GLU A 243 10.36 -10.16 -0.03
CA GLU A 243 9.68 -11.44 -0.31
C GLU A 243 8.17 -11.25 -0.59
N VAL A 244 7.57 -10.21 0.00
CA VAL A 244 6.16 -9.84 -0.18
C VAL A 244 5.86 -9.26 -1.57
N SER A 245 6.81 -8.63 -2.28
CA SER A 245 6.49 -8.15 -3.64
C SER A 245 6.22 -9.28 -4.59
N GLY A 246 6.95 -10.40 -4.47
CA GLY A 246 6.69 -11.58 -5.28
C GLY A 246 5.26 -12.09 -5.08
N MET A 247 4.73 -12.01 -3.86
CA MET A 247 3.35 -12.36 -3.58
C MET A 247 2.34 -11.46 -4.30
N LEU A 248 2.59 -10.15 -4.35
CA LEU A 248 1.71 -9.19 -5.00
C LEU A 248 1.79 -9.20 -6.53
N THR A 249 2.98 -9.40 -7.09
CA THR A 249 3.19 -9.29 -8.53
C THR A 249 2.95 -10.59 -9.27
N ASN A 250 3.16 -11.74 -8.60
CA ASN A 250 3.18 -13.03 -9.27
C ASN A 250 1.92 -13.88 -9.02
N TYR A 251 1.04 -13.47 -8.10
CA TYR A 251 -0.15 -14.25 -7.72
C TYR A 251 -1.41 -13.38 -7.70
N GLU A 252 -2.42 -13.73 -8.50
CA GLU A 252 -3.76 -13.12 -8.43
C GLU A 252 -4.58 -13.65 -7.25
N VAL A 253 -4.33 -14.90 -6.85
CA VAL A 253 -5.01 -15.58 -5.74
C VAL A 253 -3.98 -16.25 -4.85
N PHE A 254 -3.91 -15.81 -3.59
CA PHE A 254 -3.09 -16.44 -2.56
C PHE A 254 -3.98 -17.30 -1.67
N TYR A 255 -3.67 -18.61 -1.61
CA TYR A 255 -4.35 -19.54 -0.71
C TYR A 255 -3.59 -19.59 0.60
N PHE A 256 -4.25 -19.21 1.69
CA PHE A 256 -3.70 -19.44 3.03
C PHE A 256 -3.63 -20.94 3.29
N PRO A 257 -2.51 -21.47 3.80
CA PRO A 257 -2.43 -22.88 4.18
C PRO A 257 -3.51 -23.23 5.21
N ASP A 258 -4.13 -24.41 5.06
CA ASP A 258 -5.17 -24.94 5.97
C ASP A 258 -4.74 -24.97 7.45
N LEU A 259 -3.43 -24.91 7.71
CA LEU A 259 -2.84 -24.78 9.04
C LEU A 259 -3.39 -23.59 9.84
N PHE A 260 -3.81 -22.51 9.16
CA PHE A 260 -4.35 -21.31 9.81
C PHE A 260 -5.87 -21.35 10.03
N GLU A 261 -6.62 -22.26 9.37
CA GLU A 261 -8.08 -22.29 9.47
C GLU A 261 -8.59 -22.53 10.89
N LYS A 262 -7.87 -23.32 11.70
CA LYS A 262 -8.26 -23.64 13.08
C LYS A 262 -8.06 -22.49 14.06
N LYS A 263 -7.23 -21.49 13.71
CA LYS A 263 -6.87 -20.38 14.62
C LYS A 263 -7.81 -19.17 14.47
N PHE A 264 -8.53 -19.08 13.36
CA PHE A 264 -9.39 -17.94 13.02
C PHE A 264 -10.88 -18.31 12.91
N ARG A 265 -11.29 -19.50 13.37
CA ARG A 265 -12.69 -19.88 13.59
C ARG A 265 -13.04 -19.81 15.07
#